data_AF-A0A256I0A9-F1
#
_entry.id   AF-A0A256I0A9-F1
#
_cell.length_a   1.000
_cell.length_b   1.000
_cell.length_c   1.000
_cell.angle_alpha   90.00
_cell.angle_beta   90.00
_cell.angle_gamma   90.00
#
_symmetry.space_group_name_H-M   'P 1'
#
loop_
_entity.id
_entity.type
_entity.pdbx_description
1 polymer ?
#
loop_
_entity_poly.entity_id
_entity_poly.type
_entity_poly.pdbx_seq_one_letter_code
_entity_poly.pdbx_strand_id
1 'polypeptide(L)'
;MLELVTDSVNNIVRAAFDIETVSPDVPEDKYPDFTDSHDFELSGAGIAYEYEDGSRETVVEWRNGWGPRAELDLIQTLLDRLEPAGTVITYNGERFDLTHLEGRARIAGEVVGERAHESVQTYLDRTEHIDLQPEAWDAYGEYTSLEETLEQVGIEPIETLPSEFDCRIPRDEWTKNPSEPVTSKDLAILGEIYLEAVDGNRNDVSTTALEEMLTHYAQADVELLFELADARPFKQNSSVARN
;
A
#
# COMPACT_ATOMS: atom_id res chain seq x y z
N MET A 1 17.89 -38.89 -23.24
CA MET A 1 17.59 -38.57 -21.83
C MET A 1 17.68 -37.07 -21.75
N LEU A 2 16.54 -36.39 -21.95
CA LEU A 2 16.44 -34.95 -21.72
C LEU A 2 15.96 -34.82 -20.28
N GLU A 3 16.78 -34.21 -19.42
CA GLU A 3 16.36 -33.79 -18.10
C GLU A 3 15.29 -32.71 -18.30
N LEU A 4 14.08 -33.02 -17.85
CA LEU A 4 13.06 -32.02 -17.59
C LEU A 4 13.58 -31.25 -16.38
N VAL A 5 14.12 -30.05 -16.62
CA VAL A 5 14.24 -29.04 -15.58
C VAL A 5 12.79 -28.70 -15.22
N THR A 6 12.29 -29.31 -14.14
CA THR A 6 11.10 -28.80 -13.47
C THR A 6 11.55 -27.47 -12.89
N ASP A 7 11.12 -26.36 -13.49
CA ASP A 7 11.15 -25.08 -12.80
C ASP A 7 10.43 -25.33 -11.47
N SER A 8 11.18 -25.37 -10.38
CA SER A 8 10.60 -25.35 -9.05
C SER A 8 9.85 -24.03 -8.98
N VAL A 9 8.52 -24.10 -9.01
CA VAL A 9 7.70 -22.96 -8.62
C VAL A 9 8.11 -22.67 -7.19
N ASN A 10 8.90 -21.61 -7.00
CA ASN A 10 9.26 -21.15 -5.67
C ASN A 10 7.96 -20.76 -4.99
N ASN A 11 7.64 -21.41 -3.87
CA ASN A 11 6.45 -21.07 -3.12
C ASN A 11 6.69 -19.74 -2.40
N ILE A 12 5.66 -18.90 -2.40
CA ILE A 12 5.62 -17.68 -1.59
C ILE A 12 5.48 -18.11 -0.12
N VAL A 13 6.38 -17.64 0.74
CA VAL A 13 6.34 -17.91 2.18
C VAL A 13 5.63 -16.79 2.92
N ARG A 14 6.03 -15.54 2.63
CA ARG A 14 5.45 -14.33 3.19
C ARG A 14 5.08 -13.37 2.07
N ALA A 15 4.02 -12.59 2.27
CA ALA A 15 3.77 -11.39 1.49
C ALA A 15 3.77 -10.17 2.42
N ALA A 16 4.16 -9.02 1.89
CA ALA A 16 3.98 -7.72 2.50
C ALA A 16 3.01 -6.90 1.64
N PHE A 17 2.16 -6.10 2.26
CA PHE A 17 1.03 -5.45 1.61
C PHE A 17 0.80 -4.05 2.17
N ASP A 18 0.45 -3.12 1.29
CA ASP A 18 0.04 -1.75 1.64
C ASP A 18 -0.95 -1.24 0.58
N ILE A 19 -2.11 -0.71 1.00
CA ILE A 19 -3.09 -0.11 0.10
C ILE A 19 -2.84 1.38 -0.07
N GLU A 20 -3.23 1.85 -1.24
CA GLU A 20 -3.26 3.27 -1.54
C GLU A 20 -4.69 3.71 -1.76
N THR A 21 -5.05 4.87 -1.22
CA THR A 21 -6.37 5.47 -1.38
C THR A 21 -6.29 6.77 -2.16
N VAL A 22 -7.41 7.21 -2.72
CA VAL A 22 -7.59 8.60 -3.18
C VAL A 22 -7.81 9.55 -2.00
N SER A 23 -7.91 10.87 -2.24
CA SER A 23 -8.22 11.79 -1.15
C SER A 23 -9.56 11.43 -0.52
N PRO A 24 -9.70 11.59 0.80
CA PRO A 24 -10.93 11.20 1.45
C PRO A 24 -12.12 12.04 0.97
N ASP A 25 -13.30 11.43 0.84
CA ASP A 25 -14.55 12.09 0.45
C ASP A 25 -15.17 12.88 1.63
N VAL A 26 -14.39 13.80 2.17
CA VAL A 26 -14.80 14.69 3.26
C VAL A 26 -14.51 16.16 2.91
N PRO A 27 -15.34 17.10 3.40
CA PRO A 27 -15.05 18.53 3.26
C PRO A 27 -13.64 18.90 3.77
N GLU A 28 -12.98 19.86 3.11
CA GLU A 28 -11.61 20.30 3.44
C GLU A 28 -11.43 20.76 4.90
N ASP A 29 -12.49 21.20 5.57
CA ASP A 29 -12.48 21.65 6.96
C ASP A 29 -12.68 20.51 7.97
N LYS A 30 -12.81 19.27 7.49
CA LYS A 30 -12.98 18.07 8.31
C LYS A 30 -11.82 17.12 8.18
N TYR A 31 -11.62 16.35 9.24
CA TYR A 31 -10.71 15.22 9.24
C TYR A 31 -11.50 13.96 8.87
N PRO A 32 -10.97 13.08 8.01
CA PRO A 32 -11.64 11.82 7.69
C PRO A 32 -11.72 10.92 8.93
N ASP A 33 -12.77 10.12 9.01
CA ASP A 33 -12.86 9.03 9.96
C ASP A 33 -12.12 7.82 9.39
N PHE A 34 -10.89 7.60 9.83
CA PHE A 34 -10.03 6.47 9.44
C PHE A 34 -10.63 5.08 9.72
N THR A 35 -11.79 4.99 10.37
CA THR A 35 -12.52 3.73 10.58
C THR A 35 -13.78 3.61 9.71
N ASP A 36 -14.16 4.67 8.98
CA ASP A 36 -15.29 4.67 8.05
C ASP A 36 -14.80 4.54 6.61
N SER A 37 -14.98 3.37 6.02
CA SER A 37 -14.60 3.13 4.62
C SER A 37 -15.45 3.91 3.60
N HIS A 38 -16.47 4.66 3.99
CA HIS A 38 -17.11 5.62 3.08
C HIS A 38 -16.23 6.82 2.78
N ASP A 39 -15.33 7.19 3.71
CA ASP A 39 -14.45 8.33 3.54
C ASP A 39 -13.30 8.02 2.57
N PHE A 40 -13.03 6.76 2.22
CA PHE A 40 -11.89 6.36 1.39
C PHE A 40 -12.35 5.59 0.14
N GLU A 41 -11.56 5.63 -0.93
CA GLU A 41 -11.64 4.64 -2.01
C GLU A 41 -10.26 4.16 -2.40
N LEU A 42 -10.13 2.89 -2.81
CA LEU A 42 -8.83 2.34 -3.20
C LEU A 42 -8.39 2.88 -4.56
N SER A 43 -7.14 3.34 -4.65
CA SER A 43 -6.47 3.71 -5.89
C SER A 43 -5.51 2.63 -6.38
N GLY A 44 -4.87 1.89 -5.47
CA GLY A 44 -3.95 0.81 -5.78
C GLY A 44 -3.44 0.08 -4.54
N ALA A 45 -2.42 -0.75 -4.70
CA ALA A 45 -1.68 -1.36 -3.59
C ALA A 45 -0.30 -1.86 -4.02
N GLY A 46 0.66 -1.77 -3.10
CA GLY A 46 1.94 -2.46 -3.18
C GLY A 46 1.85 -3.88 -2.61
N ILE A 47 2.52 -4.83 -3.25
CA ILE A 47 2.68 -6.20 -2.72
C ILE A 47 4.12 -6.64 -2.95
N ALA A 48 4.81 -7.03 -1.87
CA ALA A 48 6.08 -7.73 -1.97
C ALA A 48 5.92 -9.20 -1.59
N TYR A 49 6.66 -10.09 -2.24
CA TYR A 49 6.73 -11.51 -1.94
C TYR A 49 8.12 -11.88 -1.44
N GLU A 50 8.16 -12.78 -0.47
CA GLU A 50 9.37 -13.51 -0.12
C GLU A 50 9.17 -15.00 -0.40
N TYR A 51 10.08 -15.56 -1.18
CA TYR A 51 10.05 -16.94 -1.64
C TYR A 51 10.91 -17.88 -0.76
N GLU A 52 10.66 -19.19 -0.83
CA GLU A 52 11.39 -20.20 -0.05
C GLU A 52 12.93 -20.18 -0.25
N ASP A 53 13.41 -19.73 -1.40
CA ASP A 53 14.83 -19.60 -1.69
C ASP A 53 15.47 -18.29 -1.19
N GLY A 54 14.65 -17.43 -0.55
CA GLY A 54 15.03 -16.12 -0.04
C GLY A 54 15.03 -15.01 -1.09
N SER A 55 14.65 -15.30 -2.34
CA SER A 55 14.42 -14.24 -3.33
C SER A 55 13.17 -13.43 -3.00
N ARG A 56 13.11 -12.20 -3.53
CA ARG A 56 12.02 -11.26 -3.33
C ARG A 56 11.62 -10.61 -4.63
N GLU A 57 10.35 -10.26 -4.72
CA GLU A 57 9.74 -9.58 -5.85
C GLU A 57 8.69 -8.61 -5.34
N THR A 58 8.58 -7.45 -5.96
CA THR A 58 7.53 -6.47 -5.66
C THR A 58 6.69 -6.21 -6.90
N VAL A 59 5.37 -6.21 -6.72
CA VAL A 59 4.38 -5.85 -7.73
C VAL A 59 3.49 -4.75 -7.18
N VAL A 60 2.98 -3.89 -8.06
CA VAL A 60 2.01 -2.86 -7.70
C VAL A 60 0.81 -3.01 -8.62
N GLU A 61 -0.37 -2.94 -8.04
CA GLU A 61 -1.64 -3.03 -8.76
C GLU A 61 -2.38 -1.71 -8.64
N TRP A 62 -2.70 -1.09 -9.76
CA TRP A 62 -3.47 0.14 -9.81
C TRP A 62 -4.90 -0.13 -10.26
N ARG A 63 -5.85 0.58 -9.66
CA ARG A 63 -7.24 0.60 -10.10
C ARG A 63 -7.31 1.20 -11.51
N ASN A 64 -7.91 0.46 -12.44
CA ASN A 64 -8.01 0.88 -13.85
C ASN A 64 -9.32 1.64 -14.12
N GLY A 65 -9.44 2.83 -13.54
CA GLY A 65 -10.57 3.74 -13.73
C GLY A 65 -11.46 3.92 -12.51
N TRP A 66 -12.42 4.84 -12.58
CA TRP A 66 -13.31 5.14 -11.46
C TRP A 66 -14.47 4.16 -11.32
N GLY A 67 -15.01 4.14 -10.10
CA GLY A 67 -16.29 3.52 -9.80
C GLY A 67 -16.20 2.11 -9.23
N PRO A 68 -17.34 1.57 -8.76
CA PRO A 68 -17.37 0.43 -7.86
C PRO A 68 -16.89 -0.87 -8.53
N ARG A 69 -17.07 -1.03 -9.85
CA ARG A 69 -16.58 -2.23 -10.55
C ARG A 69 -15.05 -2.26 -10.64
N ALA A 70 -14.43 -1.14 -11.01
CA ALA A 70 -12.98 -1.06 -11.09
C ALA A 70 -12.33 -1.26 -9.71
N GLU A 71 -12.97 -0.73 -8.65
CA GLU A 71 -12.53 -0.96 -7.27
C GLU A 71 -12.64 -2.43 -6.86
N LEU A 72 -13.75 -3.11 -7.19
CA LEU A 72 -13.91 -4.55 -6.92
C LEU A 72 -12.93 -5.42 -7.73
N ASP A 73 -12.66 -5.06 -8.98
CA ASP A 73 -11.67 -5.77 -9.81
C ASP A 73 -10.27 -5.67 -9.19
N LEU A 74 -9.89 -4.50 -8.66
CA LEU A 74 -8.66 -4.33 -7.90
C LEU A 74 -8.67 -5.22 -6.65
N ILE A 75 -9.71 -5.15 -5.81
CA ILE A 75 -9.81 -5.94 -4.59
C ILE A 75 -9.66 -7.44 -4.87
N GLN A 76 -10.34 -7.96 -5.91
CA GLN A 76 -10.21 -9.36 -6.28
C GLN A 76 -8.78 -9.70 -6.72
N THR A 77 -8.14 -8.83 -7.48
CA THR A 77 -6.73 -8.99 -7.89
C THR A 77 -5.80 -9.05 -6.67
N LEU A 78 -6.03 -8.20 -5.67
CA LEU A 78 -5.25 -8.21 -4.43
C LEU A 78 -5.44 -9.51 -3.65
N LEU A 79 -6.68 -10.00 -3.52
CA LEU A 79 -6.96 -11.28 -2.87
C LEU A 79 -6.28 -12.46 -3.58
N ASP A 80 -6.35 -12.50 -4.91
CA ASP A 80 -5.74 -13.56 -5.73
C ASP A 80 -4.21 -13.57 -5.58
N ARG A 81 -3.61 -12.37 -5.44
CA ARG A 81 -2.17 -12.20 -5.25
C ARG A 81 -1.69 -12.54 -3.85
N LEU A 82 -2.49 -12.23 -2.83
CA LEU A 82 -2.13 -12.47 -1.43
C LEU A 82 -2.47 -13.89 -0.97
N GLU A 83 -3.44 -14.57 -1.59
CA GLU A 83 -3.84 -15.94 -1.23
C GLU A 83 -2.67 -16.93 -1.08
N PRO A 84 -1.68 -16.97 -2.00
CA PRO A 84 -0.65 -18.00 -1.95
C PRO A 84 0.30 -17.88 -0.75
N ALA A 85 0.36 -16.71 -0.09
CA ALA A 85 1.25 -16.48 1.03
C ALA A 85 0.74 -17.16 2.31
N GLY A 86 1.64 -17.78 3.07
CA GLY A 86 1.30 -18.35 4.37
C GLY A 86 1.05 -17.29 5.46
N THR A 87 1.76 -16.16 5.35
CA THR A 87 1.69 -15.04 6.29
C THR A 87 1.71 -13.73 5.52
N VAL A 88 0.91 -12.75 5.95
CA VAL A 88 0.89 -11.40 5.39
C VAL A 88 1.35 -10.38 6.43
N ILE A 89 2.25 -9.50 6.03
CA ILE A 89 2.88 -8.46 6.85
C ILE A 89 2.38 -7.10 6.37
N THR A 90 2.04 -6.22 7.32
CA THR A 90 1.69 -4.83 7.04
C THR A 90 2.28 -3.92 8.11
N TYR A 91 2.24 -2.61 7.88
CA TYR A 91 2.46 -1.61 8.92
C TYR A 91 1.16 -0.81 9.10
N ASN A 92 0.46 -0.98 10.22
CA ASN A 92 -0.88 -0.43 10.49
C ASN A 92 -2.03 -1.09 9.70
N GLY A 93 -1.79 -2.23 9.07
CA GLY A 93 -2.77 -2.84 8.19
C GLY A 93 -4.03 -3.37 8.86
N GLU A 94 -3.97 -3.78 10.14
CA GLU A 94 -5.20 -4.22 10.81
C GLU A 94 -6.20 -3.08 10.99
N ARG A 95 -5.70 -1.87 11.22
CA ARG A 95 -6.53 -0.69 11.48
C ARG A 95 -6.92 0.06 10.24
N PHE A 96 -6.11 0.00 9.18
CA PHE A 96 -6.35 0.75 7.95
C PHE A 96 -6.58 -0.20 6.76
N ASP A 97 -5.54 -0.85 6.28
CA ASP A 97 -5.54 -1.61 5.02
C ASP A 97 -6.61 -2.69 4.95
N LEU A 98 -6.63 -3.61 5.91
CA LEU A 98 -7.58 -4.73 5.94
C LEU A 98 -9.00 -4.25 6.24
N THR A 99 -9.13 -3.22 7.09
CA THR A 99 -10.40 -2.57 7.43
C THR A 99 -11.03 -1.95 6.18
N HIS A 100 -10.25 -1.23 5.38
CA HIS A 100 -10.72 -0.61 4.16
C HIS A 100 -10.88 -1.61 3.01
N LEU A 101 -10.04 -2.64 2.91
CA LEU A 101 -10.23 -3.71 1.93
C LEU A 101 -11.60 -4.39 2.11
N GLU A 102 -11.97 -4.77 3.33
CA GLU A 102 -13.28 -5.37 3.62
C GLU A 102 -14.42 -4.35 3.45
N GLY A 103 -14.26 -3.15 4.01
CA GLY A 103 -15.28 -2.11 3.99
C GLY A 103 -15.61 -1.64 2.56
N ARG A 104 -14.59 -1.43 1.73
CA ARG A 104 -14.76 -1.06 0.32
C ARG A 104 -15.34 -2.19 -0.51
N ALA A 105 -14.94 -3.44 -0.27
CA ALA A 105 -15.58 -4.59 -0.90
C ALA A 105 -17.09 -4.67 -0.58
N ARG A 106 -17.48 -4.29 0.64
CA ARG A 106 -18.90 -4.20 1.03
C ARG A 106 -19.60 -3.07 0.29
N ILE A 107 -19.08 -1.84 0.38
CA ILE A 107 -19.69 -0.63 -0.19
C ILE A 107 -19.82 -0.76 -1.72
N ALA A 108 -18.72 -1.06 -2.41
CA ALA A 108 -18.73 -1.20 -3.86
C ALA A 108 -19.59 -2.41 -4.30
N GLY A 109 -19.53 -3.51 -3.56
CA GLY A 109 -20.36 -4.70 -3.76
C GLY A 109 -21.85 -4.39 -3.70
N GLU A 110 -22.31 -3.64 -2.69
CA GLU A 110 -23.71 -3.23 -2.56
C GLU A 110 -24.20 -2.42 -3.77
N VAL A 111 -23.36 -1.53 -4.31
CA VAL A 111 -23.70 -0.72 -5.49
C VAL A 111 -23.87 -1.57 -6.75
N VAL A 112 -23.03 -2.59 -6.94
CA VAL A 112 -23.09 -3.46 -8.13
C VAL A 112 -24.00 -4.68 -7.96
N GLY A 113 -24.47 -4.95 -6.74
CA GLY A 113 -25.32 -6.10 -6.40
C GLY A 113 -24.56 -7.39 -6.11
N GLU A 114 -23.33 -7.31 -5.61
CA GLU A 114 -22.42 -8.42 -5.31
C GLU A 114 -22.05 -8.50 -3.82
N ARG A 115 -21.71 -9.71 -3.35
CA ARG A 115 -21.31 -9.97 -1.96
C ARG A 115 -19.78 -10.08 -1.83
N ALA A 116 -19.05 -9.17 -2.47
CA ALA A 116 -17.57 -9.25 -2.55
C ALA A 116 -16.88 -9.26 -1.19
N HIS A 117 -17.45 -8.58 -0.18
CA HIS A 117 -16.93 -8.61 1.20
C HIS A 117 -16.82 -10.02 1.79
N GLU A 118 -17.63 -11.00 1.36
CA GLU A 118 -17.55 -12.37 1.88
C GLU A 118 -16.24 -13.06 1.49
N SER A 119 -15.73 -12.78 0.28
CA SER A 119 -14.43 -13.28 -0.16
C SER A 119 -13.30 -12.66 0.66
N VAL A 120 -13.38 -11.36 0.94
CA VAL A 120 -12.40 -10.66 1.80
C VAL A 120 -12.45 -11.23 3.22
N GLN A 121 -13.63 -11.37 3.82
CA GLN A 121 -13.78 -11.97 5.15
C GLN A 121 -13.23 -13.39 5.21
N THR A 122 -13.54 -14.22 4.22
CA THR A 122 -13.00 -15.59 4.13
C THR A 122 -11.49 -15.60 4.05
N TYR A 123 -10.90 -14.65 3.32
CA TYR A 123 -9.47 -14.46 3.24
C TYR A 123 -8.87 -14.00 4.58
N LEU A 124 -9.46 -12.99 5.23
CA LEU A 124 -9.00 -12.48 6.53
C LEU A 124 -9.07 -13.57 7.63
N ASP A 125 -10.12 -14.39 7.63
CA ASP A 125 -10.32 -15.46 8.62
C ASP A 125 -9.29 -16.60 8.51
N ARG A 126 -8.69 -16.80 7.32
CA ARG A 126 -7.76 -17.92 7.05
C ARG A 126 -6.29 -17.53 7.02
N THR A 127 -5.98 -16.25 6.94
CA THR A 127 -4.63 -15.75 6.71
C THR A 127 -3.99 -15.34 8.03
N GLU A 128 -2.76 -15.77 8.29
CA GLU A 128 -1.98 -15.24 9.40
C GLU A 128 -1.51 -13.83 9.05
N HIS A 129 -1.83 -12.86 9.91
CA HIS A 129 -1.46 -11.47 9.71
C HIS A 129 -0.51 -10.99 10.80
N ILE A 130 0.51 -10.23 10.39
CA ILE A 130 1.48 -9.58 11.27
C ILE A 130 1.43 -8.09 11.00
N ASP A 131 0.76 -7.34 11.88
CA ASP A 131 0.85 -5.88 11.91
C ASP A 131 2.07 -5.45 12.73
N LEU A 132 2.98 -4.72 12.10
CA LEU A 132 4.23 -4.27 12.72
C LEU A 132 4.04 -3.01 13.57
N GLN A 133 3.00 -2.19 13.33
CA GLN A 133 2.85 -0.90 13.98
C GLN A 133 2.67 -1.01 15.51
N PRO A 134 1.82 -1.90 16.07
CA PRO A 134 1.61 -1.93 17.51
C PRO A 134 2.88 -2.17 18.30
N GLU A 135 3.75 -3.09 17.84
CA GLU A 135 5.03 -3.34 18.50
C GLU A 135 6.01 -2.17 18.31
N ALA A 136 5.99 -1.51 17.17
CA ALA A 136 6.80 -0.31 16.92
C ALA A 136 6.38 0.83 17.86
N TRP A 137 5.08 1.04 18.05
CA TRP A 137 4.55 2.05 18.97
C TRP A 137 4.91 1.75 20.42
N ASP A 138 4.83 0.49 20.84
CA ASP A 138 5.26 0.06 22.18
C ASP A 138 6.75 0.35 22.42
N ALA A 139 7.58 0.21 21.38
CA ALA A 139 9.02 0.42 21.47
C ALA A 139 9.44 1.90 21.33
N TYR A 140 8.84 2.65 20.40
CA TYR A 140 9.36 3.95 19.95
C TYR A 140 8.42 5.12 20.20
N GLY A 141 7.16 4.85 20.57
CA GLY A 141 6.15 5.83 20.90
C GLY A 141 4.93 5.76 19.98
N GLU A 142 3.78 6.20 20.48
CA GLU A 142 2.58 6.33 19.65
C GLU A 142 2.83 7.27 18.46
N TYR A 143 2.20 6.98 17.33
CA TYR A 143 2.33 7.71 16.07
C TYR A 143 3.71 7.65 15.40
N THR A 144 4.60 6.74 15.80
CA THR A 144 5.79 6.44 15.00
C THR A 144 5.36 5.96 13.61
N SER A 145 5.96 6.52 12.55
CA SER A 145 5.70 6.13 11.16
C SER A 145 6.50 4.88 10.75
N LEU A 146 6.21 4.34 9.56
CA LEU A 146 7.00 3.26 8.98
C LEU A 146 8.47 3.70 8.83
N GLU A 147 8.72 4.86 8.23
CA GLU A 147 10.05 5.41 7.99
C GLU A 147 10.80 5.63 9.31
N GLU A 148 10.15 6.25 10.30
CA GLU A 148 10.76 6.42 11.62
C GLU A 148 11.09 5.06 12.25
N THR A 149 10.24 4.05 12.07
CA THR A 149 10.49 2.70 12.59
C THR A 149 11.69 2.04 11.89
N LEU A 150 11.78 2.15 10.56
CA LEU A 150 12.92 1.68 9.77
C LEU A 150 14.22 2.32 10.25
N GLU A 151 14.23 3.65 10.44
CA GLU A 151 15.37 4.38 10.97
C GLU A 151 15.77 3.91 12.38
N GLN A 152 14.81 3.64 13.27
CA GLN A 152 15.09 3.13 14.63
C GLN A 152 15.83 1.79 14.62
N VAL A 153 15.62 0.96 13.60
CA VAL A 153 16.30 -0.33 13.44
C VAL A 153 17.52 -0.25 12.50
N GLY A 154 17.87 0.95 12.03
CA GLY A 154 19.04 1.19 11.18
C GLY A 154 18.85 0.75 9.73
N ILE A 155 17.60 0.70 9.26
CA ILE A 155 17.25 0.53 7.85
C ILE A 155 16.96 1.92 7.28
N GLU A 156 17.57 2.25 6.15
CA GLU A 156 17.32 3.52 5.46
C GLU A 156 15.99 3.42 4.69
N PRO A 157 15.02 4.31 4.93
CA PRO A 157 13.80 4.37 4.13
C PRO A 157 14.08 4.69 2.65
N ILE A 158 13.23 4.21 1.76
CA ILE A 158 13.29 4.54 0.33
C ILE A 158 12.40 5.76 0.10
N GLU A 159 13.00 6.90 -0.25
CA GLU A 159 12.25 8.13 -0.53
C GLU A 159 11.86 8.21 -2.01
N THR A 160 10.62 8.66 -2.28
CA THR A 160 10.17 9.00 -3.64
C THR A 160 10.24 10.50 -3.85
N LEU A 161 11.15 10.98 -4.72
CA LEU A 161 11.30 12.42 -4.97
C LEU A 161 10.55 12.84 -6.25
N PRO A 162 9.65 13.84 -6.19
CA PRO A 162 8.91 14.27 -7.39
C PRO A 162 9.82 14.74 -8.53
N SER A 163 11.01 15.27 -8.23
CA SER A 163 11.96 15.72 -9.25
C SER A 163 12.51 14.63 -10.16
N GLU A 164 12.32 13.36 -9.80
CA GLU A 164 12.81 12.20 -10.57
C GLU A 164 11.82 11.79 -11.67
N PHE A 165 10.60 12.35 -11.66
CA PHE A 165 9.51 11.97 -12.56
C PHE A 165 8.93 13.19 -13.30
N ASP A 166 8.81 13.13 -14.63
CA ASP A 166 8.17 14.19 -15.45
C ASP A 166 6.63 14.01 -15.52
N CYS A 167 5.95 14.06 -14.38
CA CYS A 167 4.49 13.83 -14.29
C CYS A 167 3.66 14.96 -14.92
N ARG A 168 4.23 16.16 -15.08
CA ARG A 168 3.58 17.37 -15.65
C ARG A 168 2.31 17.82 -14.92
N ILE A 169 2.22 17.54 -13.63
CA ILE A 169 1.07 17.94 -12.81
C ILE A 169 1.05 19.47 -12.64
N PRO A 170 -0.11 20.13 -12.87
CA PRO A 170 -0.26 21.56 -12.61
C PRO A 170 0.05 21.95 -11.16
N ARG A 171 0.77 23.07 -10.98
CA ARG A 171 1.25 23.51 -9.66
C ARG A 171 0.15 23.95 -8.70
N ASP A 172 -0.98 24.37 -9.22
CA ASP A 172 -2.17 24.74 -8.48
C ASP A 172 -2.94 23.53 -7.93
N GLU A 173 -2.72 22.35 -8.49
CA GLU A 173 -3.29 21.09 -8.01
C GLU A 173 -2.35 20.36 -7.04
N TRP A 174 -1.04 20.43 -7.28
CA TRP A 174 -0.04 19.81 -6.40
C TRP A 174 1.15 20.74 -6.12
N THR A 175 1.16 21.30 -4.91
CA THR A 175 2.11 22.35 -4.49
C THR A 175 3.42 21.80 -3.92
N LYS A 176 3.62 20.48 -3.90
CA LYS A 176 4.78 19.83 -3.27
C LYS A 176 6.11 20.32 -3.84
N ASN A 177 7.08 20.59 -2.97
CA ASN A 177 8.42 20.92 -3.40
C ASN A 177 9.06 19.69 -4.07
N PRO A 178 9.60 19.77 -5.32
CA PRO A 178 10.10 18.59 -6.01
C PRO A 178 11.31 17.91 -5.36
N SER A 179 11.98 18.60 -4.44
CA SER A 179 13.12 18.06 -3.69
C SER A 179 12.73 17.53 -2.30
N GLU A 180 11.43 17.49 -1.99
CA GLU A 180 10.91 16.88 -0.75
C GLU A 180 10.19 15.57 -1.09
N PRO A 181 10.36 14.51 -0.29
CA PRO A 181 9.73 13.21 -0.55
C PRO A 181 8.21 13.29 -0.60
N VAL A 182 7.60 12.55 -1.53
CA VAL A 182 6.16 12.30 -1.57
C VAL A 182 5.71 11.74 -0.22
N THR A 183 4.53 12.14 0.25
CA THR A 183 3.91 11.62 1.48
C THR A 183 2.59 10.95 1.14
N SER A 184 2.03 10.14 2.05
CA SER A 184 0.68 9.54 1.89
C SER A 184 -0.40 10.57 1.53
N LYS A 185 -0.33 11.78 2.10
CA LYS A 185 -1.25 12.89 1.74
C LYS A 185 -1.08 13.34 0.29
N ASP A 186 0.17 13.41 -0.20
CA ASP A 186 0.43 13.73 -1.60
C ASP A 186 -0.11 12.62 -2.49
N LEU A 187 0.14 11.35 -2.11
CA LEU A 187 -0.28 10.18 -2.86
C LEU A 187 -1.79 10.12 -3.05
N ALA A 188 -2.56 10.48 -2.03
CA ALA A 188 -4.01 10.54 -2.11
C ALA A 188 -4.52 11.47 -3.23
N ILE A 189 -3.92 12.66 -3.36
CA ILE A 189 -4.21 13.62 -4.44
C ILE A 189 -3.75 13.06 -5.79
N LEU A 190 -2.53 12.51 -5.82
CA LEU A 190 -1.94 11.97 -7.05
C LEU A 190 -2.72 10.76 -7.59
N GLY A 191 -3.30 9.93 -6.71
CA GLY A 191 -4.16 8.82 -7.06
C GLY A 191 -5.43 9.29 -7.78
N GLU A 192 -6.06 10.38 -7.36
CA GLU A 192 -7.21 10.96 -8.08
C GLU A 192 -6.81 11.42 -9.48
N ILE A 193 -5.70 12.15 -9.58
CA ILE A 193 -5.19 12.65 -10.85
C ILE A 193 -4.89 11.49 -11.80
N TYR A 194 -4.31 10.42 -11.28
CA TYR A 194 -4.04 9.20 -12.03
C TYR A 194 -5.33 8.57 -12.55
N LEU A 195 -6.34 8.40 -11.68
CA LEU A 195 -7.62 7.81 -12.06
C LEU A 195 -8.39 8.63 -13.11
N GLU A 196 -8.39 9.96 -12.97
CA GLU A 196 -8.95 10.86 -13.98
C GLU A 196 -8.21 10.75 -15.33
N ALA A 197 -6.90 10.51 -15.29
CA ALA A 197 -6.10 10.36 -16.51
C ALA A 197 -6.32 9.01 -17.20
N VAL A 198 -6.43 7.89 -16.47
CA VAL A 198 -6.71 6.57 -17.06
C VAL A 198 -8.14 6.47 -17.62
N ASP A 199 -9.11 7.18 -17.02
CA ASP A 199 -10.46 7.30 -17.58
C ASP A 199 -10.53 8.24 -18.80
N GLY A 200 -9.42 8.89 -19.15
CA GLY A 200 -9.33 9.78 -20.31
C GLY A 200 -9.97 11.15 -20.09
N ASN A 201 -10.27 11.51 -18.84
CA ASN A 201 -10.76 12.84 -18.47
C ASN A 201 -9.63 13.88 -18.41
N ARG A 202 -8.36 13.43 -18.41
CA ARG A 202 -7.17 14.29 -18.45
C ARG A 202 -6.22 13.93 -19.59
N ASN A 203 -5.58 14.95 -20.15
CA ASN A 203 -4.54 14.81 -21.17
C ASN A 203 -3.38 15.82 -20.98
N ASP A 204 -3.43 16.58 -19.90
CA ASP A 204 -2.48 17.59 -19.48
C ASP A 204 -1.36 17.01 -18.59
N VAL A 205 -1.60 15.84 -18.00
CA VAL A 205 -0.64 15.08 -17.19
C VAL A 205 0.02 13.95 -17.99
N SER A 206 1.23 13.57 -17.60
CA SER A 206 1.91 12.39 -18.13
C SER A 206 1.49 11.17 -17.31
N THR A 207 0.44 10.46 -17.72
CA THR A 207 -0.11 9.30 -16.99
C THR A 207 0.98 8.24 -16.71
N THR A 208 1.83 7.94 -17.68
CA THR A 208 2.92 6.97 -17.50
C THR A 208 3.93 7.41 -16.44
N ALA A 209 4.39 8.67 -16.48
CA ALA A 209 5.35 9.15 -15.49
C ALA A 209 4.72 9.28 -14.09
N LEU A 210 3.42 9.57 -14.02
CA LEU A 210 2.67 9.54 -12.77
C LEU A 210 2.57 8.11 -12.22
N GLU A 211 2.21 7.14 -13.05
CA GLU A 211 2.16 5.72 -12.66
C GLU A 211 3.53 5.21 -12.19
N GLU A 212 4.62 5.61 -12.86
CA GLU A 212 5.99 5.27 -12.45
C GLU A 212 6.32 5.84 -11.06
N MET A 213 5.95 7.09 -10.78
CA MET A 213 6.17 7.72 -9.46
C MET A 213 5.34 7.04 -8.37
N LEU A 214 4.05 6.82 -8.64
CA LEU A 214 3.14 6.14 -7.71
C LEU A 214 3.63 4.72 -7.42
N THR A 215 4.07 3.99 -8.45
CA THR A 215 4.63 2.64 -8.33
C THR A 215 5.89 2.64 -7.47
N HIS A 216 6.80 3.59 -7.68
CA HIS A 216 8.01 3.69 -6.86
C HIS A 216 7.66 3.91 -5.38
N TYR A 217 6.68 4.76 -5.08
CA TYR A 217 6.21 4.99 -3.72
C TYR A 217 5.60 3.72 -3.11
N ALA A 218 4.61 3.11 -3.76
CA ALA A 218 3.95 1.91 -3.24
C ALA A 218 4.92 0.71 -3.10
N GLN A 219 5.97 0.63 -3.93
CA GLN A 219 7.04 -0.36 -3.77
C GLN A 219 7.88 -0.11 -2.52
N ALA A 220 8.24 1.14 -2.26
CA ALA A 220 9.05 1.53 -1.10
C ALA A 220 8.37 1.15 0.23
N ASP A 221 7.04 1.28 0.31
CA ASP A 221 6.26 1.02 1.53
C ASP A 221 6.14 -0.47 1.88
N VAL A 222 6.36 -1.38 0.92
CA VAL A 222 6.30 -2.83 1.15
C VAL A 222 7.64 -3.54 1.11
N GLU A 223 8.62 -3.03 0.35
CA GLU A 223 9.88 -3.75 0.07
C GLU A 223 10.68 -4.02 1.35
N LEU A 224 10.69 -3.08 2.29
CA LEU A 224 11.46 -3.15 3.53
C LEU A 224 10.70 -3.79 4.71
N LEU A 225 9.43 -4.18 4.51
CA LEU A 225 8.62 -4.75 5.60
C LEU A 225 9.13 -6.13 6.04
N PHE A 226 9.79 -6.88 5.16
CA PHE A 226 10.41 -8.15 5.54
C PHE A 226 11.64 -7.94 6.44
N GLU A 227 12.55 -7.03 6.10
CA GLU A 227 13.69 -6.63 6.93
C GLU A 227 13.20 -6.12 8.28
N LEU A 228 12.17 -5.29 8.27
CA LEU A 228 11.59 -4.74 9.48
C LEU A 228 10.97 -5.83 10.36
N ALA A 229 10.24 -6.78 9.76
CA ALA A 229 9.70 -7.94 10.46
C ALA A 229 10.81 -8.81 11.06
N ASP A 230 11.92 -9.01 10.35
CA ASP A 230 13.07 -9.81 10.80
C ASP A 230 13.90 -9.10 11.88
N ALA A 231 13.79 -7.77 12.00
CA ALA A 231 14.43 -6.98 13.05
C ALA A 231 13.74 -7.10 14.42
N ARG A 232 12.58 -7.76 14.50
CA ARG A 232 11.82 -7.98 15.74
C ARG A 232 12.56 -8.91 16.73
N PRO A 233 12.31 -8.77 18.04
CA PRO A 233 11.41 -7.80 18.64
C PRO A 233 12.03 -6.39 18.70
N PHE A 234 11.20 -5.37 18.53
CA PHE A 234 11.63 -3.98 18.64
C PHE A 234 11.96 -3.63 20.09
N LYS A 235 13.01 -2.84 20.30
CA LYS A 235 13.52 -2.51 21.64
C LYS A 235 13.85 -1.04 21.69
N GLN A 236 13.50 -0.38 22.79
CA GLN A 236 13.96 0.97 23.07
C GLN A 236 15.48 1.06 22.98
N ASN A 237 15.96 1.86 22.02
CA ASN A 237 17.37 2.17 21.94
C ASN A 237 17.76 2.98 23.17
N SER A 238 18.57 2.38 24.05
CA SER A 238 19.03 2.97 25.32
C SER A 238 19.90 4.22 25.15
N SER A 239 20.18 4.63 23.92
CA SER A 239 21.19 5.63 23.56
C SER A 239 20.65 6.95 23.01
N VAL A 240 19.34 7.11 22.78
CA VAL A 240 18.80 8.40 22.33
C VAL A 240 18.19 9.15 23.51
N ALA A 241 19.01 9.46 24.51
CA ALA A 241 18.73 10.57 25.40
C ALA A 241 18.86 11.85 24.56
N ARG A 242 17.74 12.35 24.03
CA ARG A 242 17.68 13.68 23.40
C ARG A 242 18.00 14.73 24.47
N ASN A 243 19.17 15.36 24.36
CA ASN A 243 19.48 16.62 25.05
C ASN A 243 18.70 17.78 24.44
#